data_AF-A0A258RIR6-F1
#
_entry.id   AF-A0A258RIR6-F1
#
_cell.length_a   1.000
_cell.length_b   1.000
_cell.length_c   1.000
_cell.angle_alpha   90.00
_cell.angle_beta   90.00
_cell.angle_gamma   90.00
#
_symmetry.space_group_name_H-M   'P 1'
#
loop_
_entity.id
_entity.type
_entity.pdbx_description
1 polymer ?
#
loop_
_entity_poly.entity_id
_entity_poly.type
_entity_poly.pdbx_seq_one_letter_code
_entity_poly.pdbx_strand_id
1 'polypeptide(L)'
;MTPRRSGSAWLGDDAWERQAKNLIRAELMRRGMSQESLLAELAHHGVIETLANFRKKLSRGRFSAVFFLQVMAALGVDWIQLPPAPGTPEGDEAAGEHGAQRLARGDRHARNARGGGRH
;
A
#
# COMPACT_ATOMS: atom_id res chain seq x y z
N MET A 1 -20.45 24.36 14.40
CA MET A 1 -19.50 24.95 13.43
C MET A 1 -18.21 24.15 13.49
N THR A 2 -18.08 23.09 12.68
CA THR A 2 -16.84 22.34 12.54
C THR A 2 -15.81 23.22 11.82
N PRO A 3 -14.54 23.24 12.21
CA PRO A 3 -13.56 23.97 11.42
C PRO A 3 -13.45 23.27 10.07
N ARG A 4 -13.91 23.98 9.02
CA ARG A 4 -13.65 23.64 7.62
C ARG A 4 -12.13 23.72 7.46
N ARG A 5 -11.44 22.58 7.54
CA ARG A 5 -9.98 22.52 7.31
C ARG A 5 -9.73 23.05 5.90
N SER A 6 -9.11 24.23 5.86
CA SER A 6 -8.71 24.96 4.68
C SER A 6 -7.93 24.08 3.71
N GLY A 7 -8.18 24.26 2.41
CA GLY A 7 -7.51 23.56 1.33
C GLY A 7 -6.01 23.86 1.24
N SER A 8 -5.33 23.07 0.41
CA SER A 8 -3.94 23.18 -0.07
C SER A 8 -2.78 22.69 0.81
N ALA A 9 -2.97 22.32 2.08
CA ALA A 9 -1.87 21.78 2.90
C ALA A 9 -1.50 20.31 2.59
N TRP A 10 -2.22 19.65 1.68
CA TRP A 10 -2.07 18.22 1.35
C TRP A 10 -1.55 17.95 -0.08
N LEU A 11 -1.05 18.97 -0.78
CA LEU A 11 -0.53 18.86 -2.15
C LEU A 11 1.00 18.68 -2.20
N GLY A 12 1.64 18.38 -1.07
CA GLY A 12 3.07 18.13 -1.01
C GLY A 12 3.43 16.69 -1.39
N ASP A 13 4.73 16.43 -1.57
CA ASP A 13 5.30 15.09 -1.73
C ASP A 13 4.82 14.11 -0.63
N ASP A 14 4.45 14.65 0.53
CA ASP A 14 3.92 13.94 1.68
C ASP A 14 2.63 13.15 1.37
N ALA A 15 1.79 13.61 0.45
CA ALA A 15 0.58 12.90 0.04
C ALA A 15 0.87 11.68 -0.81
N TRP A 16 1.79 11.81 -1.76
CA TRP A 16 2.28 10.69 -2.56
C TRP A 16 2.96 9.64 -1.69
N GLU A 17 3.79 10.08 -0.75
CA GLU A 17 4.43 9.20 0.25
C GLU A 17 3.40 8.45 1.11
N ARG A 18 2.36 9.16 1.58
CA ARG A 18 1.26 8.53 2.33
C ARG A 18 0.49 7.53 1.49
N GLN A 19 0.18 7.85 0.25
CA GLN A 19 -0.51 6.96 -0.66
C GLN A 19 0.32 5.70 -0.95
N ALA A 20 1.62 5.85 -1.23
CA ALA A 20 2.53 4.74 -1.49
C ALA A 20 2.61 3.76 -0.30
N LYS A 21 2.78 4.26 0.92
CA LYS A 21 2.78 3.38 2.11
C LYS A 21 1.42 2.79 2.42
N ASN A 22 0.33 3.52 2.17
CA ASN A 22 -1.02 3.02 2.36
C ASN A 22 -1.35 1.89 1.40
N LEU A 23 -0.82 1.92 0.17
CA LEU A 23 -0.98 0.84 -0.80
C LEU A 23 -0.33 -0.45 -0.30
N ILE A 24 0.93 -0.42 0.15
CA ILE A 24 1.59 -1.61 0.73
C ILE A 24 0.82 -2.13 1.95
N ARG A 25 0.38 -1.24 2.85
CA ARG A 25 -0.42 -1.64 4.01
C ARG A 25 -1.75 -2.27 3.61
N ALA A 26 -2.41 -1.75 2.58
CA ALA A 26 -3.64 -2.32 2.08
C ALA A 26 -3.41 -3.75 1.57
N GLU A 27 -2.34 -4.00 0.82
CA GLU A 27 -2.01 -5.35 0.35
C GLU A 27 -1.71 -6.32 1.49
N LEU A 28 -0.97 -5.88 2.52
CA LEU A 28 -0.75 -6.64 3.76
C LEU A 28 -2.08 -6.99 4.44
N MET A 29 -2.98 -6.01 4.58
CA MET A 29 -4.30 -6.20 5.19
C MET A 29 -5.17 -7.16 4.38
N ARG A 30 -5.22 -7.03 3.04
CA ARG A 30 -6.00 -7.94 2.17
C ARG A 30 -5.52 -9.39 2.28
N ARG A 31 -4.24 -9.60 2.55
CA ARG A 31 -3.62 -10.92 2.67
C ARG A 31 -3.54 -11.44 4.10
N GLY A 32 -3.87 -10.62 5.09
CA GLY A 32 -3.68 -10.95 6.51
C GLY A 32 -2.23 -11.23 6.88
N MET A 33 -1.27 -10.69 6.13
CA MET A 33 0.16 -10.95 6.33
C MET A 33 0.78 -9.91 7.27
N SER A 34 1.57 -10.36 8.25
CA SER A 34 2.33 -9.47 9.12
C SER A 34 3.58 -8.92 8.43
N GLN A 35 4.17 -7.85 8.98
CA GLN A 35 5.42 -7.29 8.45
C GLN A 35 6.57 -8.30 8.60
N GLU A 36 6.57 -9.05 9.69
CA GLU A 36 7.57 -10.07 9.99
C GLU A 36 7.49 -11.22 8.98
N SER A 37 6.28 -11.64 8.61
CA SER A 37 6.06 -12.67 7.59
C SER A 37 6.50 -12.17 6.20
N LEU A 38 6.17 -10.92 5.85
CA LEU A 38 6.64 -10.30 4.62
C LEU A 38 8.18 -10.25 4.55
N LEU A 39 8.86 -9.97 5.66
CA LEU A 39 10.32 -9.96 5.68
C LEU A 39 10.92 -11.35 5.48
N ALA A 40 10.28 -12.39 6.01
CA ALA A 40 10.68 -13.77 5.73
C ALA A 40 10.52 -14.10 4.24
N GLU A 41 9.40 -13.73 3.62
CA GLU A 41 9.18 -13.91 2.17
C GLU A 41 10.19 -13.11 1.33
N LEU A 42 10.46 -11.85 1.68
CA LEU A 42 11.51 -11.06 1.03
C LEU A 42 12.87 -11.76 1.07
N ALA A 43 13.22 -12.39 2.19
CA ALA A 43 14.47 -13.15 2.31
C ALA A 43 14.49 -14.38 1.38
N HIS A 44 13.37 -15.06 1.18
CA HIS A 44 13.25 -16.15 0.18
C HIS A 44 13.48 -15.65 -1.26
N HIS A 45 13.18 -14.38 -1.54
CA HIS A 45 13.49 -13.70 -2.80
C HIS A 45 14.90 -13.06 -2.85
N GLY A 46 15.77 -13.34 -1.86
CA GLY A 46 17.12 -12.80 -1.80
C GLY A 46 17.21 -11.34 -1.31
N VAL A 47 16.11 -10.79 -0.77
CA VAL A 47 16.05 -9.42 -0.25
C VAL A 47 16.14 -9.45 1.26
N ILE A 48 17.35 -9.20 1.78
CA ILE A 48 17.59 -9.20 3.23
C ILE A 48 17.29 -7.82 3.79
N GLU A 49 16.31 -7.75 4.68
CA GLU A 49 15.88 -6.51 5.30
C GLU A 49 15.55 -6.73 6.79
N THR A 50 15.82 -5.73 7.62
CA THR A 50 15.46 -5.77 9.05
C THR A 50 14.11 -5.11 9.29
N LEU A 51 13.40 -5.56 10.33
CA LEU A 51 12.12 -4.97 10.71
C LEU A 51 12.20 -3.47 11.00
N ALA A 52 13.29 -3.02 11.63
CA ALA A 52 13.51 -1.61 11.91
C ALA A 52 13.67 -0.78 10.61
N ASN A 53 14.50 -1.25 9.67
CA ASN A 53 14.73 -0.54 8.40
C ASN A 53 13.48 -0.57 7.52
N PHE A 54 12.77 -1.70 7.47
CA PHE A 54 11.50 -1.82 6.77
C PHE A 54 10.46 -0.83 7.31
N ARG A 55 10.25 -0.81 8.63
CA ARG A 55 9.31 0.12 9.28
C ARG A 55 9.69 1.57 9.01
N LYS A 56 10.99 1.91 8.95
CA LYS A 56 11.47 3.26 8.62
C LYS A 56 11.22 3.64 7.16
N LYS A 57 11.44 2.72 6.20
CA LYS A 57 11.12 2.94 4.77
C LYS A 57 9.62 3.11 4.58
N LEU A 58 8.84 2.19 5.15
CA LEU A 58 7.39 2.20 5.04
C LEU A 58 6.75 3.40 5.75
N SER A 59 7.26 3.83 6.92
CA SER A 59 6.69 4.98 7.64
C SER A 59 6.85 6.29 6.85
N ARG A 60 8.02 6.47 6.23
CA ARG A 60 8.36 7.62 5.37
C ARG A 60 7.68 7.57 4.01
N GLY A 61 7.31 6.39 3.51
CA GLY A 61 6.69 6.26 2.19
C GLY A 61 7.65 6.53 1.02
N ARG A 62 8.97 6.60 1.29
CA ARG A 62 10.01 6.76 0.28
C ARG A 62 10.81 5.47 0.18
N PHE A 63 10.66 4.79 -0.94
CA PHE A 63 11.40 3.58 -1.30
C PHE A 63 11.54 3.51 -2.81
N SER A 64 12.52 2.75 -3.30
CA SER A 64 12.71 2.59 -4.74
C SER A 64 11.56 1.79 -5.35
N ALA A 65 11.30 2.01 -6.64
CA ALA A 65 10.37 1.17 -7.41
C ALA A 65 10.78 -0.32 -7.38
N VAL A 66 12.08 -0.60 -7.39
CA VAL A 66 12.61 -1.97 -7.25
C VAL A 66 12.17 -2.60 -5.92
N PHE A 67 12.33 -1.88 -4.81
CA PHE A 67 11.88 -2.37 -3.51
C PHE A 67 10.38 -2.59 -3.46
N PHE A 68 9.60 -1.70 -4.07
CA PHE A 68 8.16 -1.87 -4.19
C PHE A 68 7.80 -3.17 -4.94
N LEU A 69 8.43 -3.44 -6.09
CA LEU A 69 8.22 -4.67 -6.86
C LEU A 69 8.61 -5.92 -6.05
N GLN A 70 9.70 -5.87 -5.29
CA GLN A 70 10.11 -6.96 -4.40
C GLN A 70 9.05 -7.22 -3.33
N VAL A 71 8.48 -6.17 -2.72
CA VAL A 71 7.38 -6.30 -1.76
C VAL A 71 6.12 -6.89 -2.42
N MET A 72 5.77 -6.45 -3.63
CA MET A 72 4.62 -7.02 -4.36
C MET A 72 4.82 -8.50 -4.66
N ALA A 73 6.02 -8.89 -5.12
CA ALA A 73 6.37 -10.29 -5.37
C ALA A 73 6.29 -11.14 -4.10
N ALA A 74 6.89 -10.68 -2.99
CA ALA A 74 6.85 -11.37 -1.69
C ALA A 74 5.43 -11.47 -1.11
N LEU A 75 4.53 -10.55 -1.46
CA LEU A 75 3.11 -10.63 -1.09
C LEU A 75 2.30 -11.53 -2.04
N GLY A 76 2.84 -11.97 -3.18
CA GLY A 76 2.05 -12.62 -4.22
C GLY A 76 1.00 -11.67 -4.83
N VAL A 77 1.43 -10.46 -5.19
CA VAL A 77 0.59 -9.44 -5.84
C VAL A 77 0.95 -9.40 -7.32
N ASP A 78 0.06 -9.92 -8.17
CA ASP A 78 0.24 -9.90 -9.64
C ASP A 78 -0.28 -8.61 -10.27
N TRP A 79 -1.22 -7.94 -9.61
CA TRP A 79 -1.84 -6.70 -10.09
C TRP A 79 -2.22 -5.79 -8.93
N ILE A 80 -2.06 -4.48 -9.13
CA ILE A 80 -2.45 -3.43 -8.19
C ILE A 80 -3.42 -2.45 -8.84
N GLN A 81 -4.51 -2.14 -8.16
CA GLN A 81 -5.30 -0.96 -8.49
C GLN A 81 -4.62 0.26 -7.87
N LEU A 82 -4.13 1.18 -8.71
CA LEU A 82 -3.66 2.46 -8.21
C LEU A 82 -4.85 3.32 -7.78
N PRO A 83 -4.79 3.95 -6.59
CA PRO A 83 -5.73 5.00 -6.23
C PRO A 83 -5.57 6.24 -7.12
N PRO A 84 -6.60 7.10 -7.20
CA PRO A 84 -6.50 8.40 -7.85
C PRO A 84 -5.34 9.23 -7.30
N ALA A 85 -4.84 10.17 -8.10
CA ALA A 85 -3.76 11.05 -7.68
C ALA A 85 -4.20 11.92 -6.47
N PRO A 86 -3.31 12.16 -5.49
CA PRO A 86 -3.50 13.19 -4.48
C PRO A 86 -3.87 14.54 -5.10
N GLY A 87 -4.68 15.33 -4.39
CA GLY A 87 -5.29 16.56 -4.90
C GLY A 87 -6.68 16.35 -5.52
N THR A 88 -7.13 15.10 -5.64
CA THR A 88 -8.53 14.73 -5.90
C THR A 88 -9.20 14.30 -4.59
N PRO A 89 -10.53 14.43 -4.43
CA PRO A 89 -11.21 13.97 -3.21
C PRO A 89 -10.89 12.50 -2.87
N GLU A 90 -10.93 11.62 -3.88
CA GLU A 90 -10.66 10.20 -3.71
C GLU A 90 -9.18 9.89 -3.45
N GLY A 91 -8.27 10.64 -4.08
CA GLY A 91 -6.83 10.53 -3.84
C GLY A 91 -6.43 11.02 -2.45
N ASP A 92 -7.01 12.12 -1.98
CA ASP A 92 -6.79 12.64 -0.64
C ASP A 92 -7.32 11.66 0.43
N GLU A 93 -8.43 10.99 0.13
CA GLU A 93 -8.89 9.86 0.93
C GLU A 93 -7.89 8.68 0.88
N ALA A 94 -7.36 8.31 -0.28
CA ALA A 94 -6.36 7.24 -0.35
C ALA A 94 -5.08 7.58 0.43
N ALA A 95 -4.67 8.85 0.44
CA ALA A 95 -3.52 9.37 1.18
C ALA A 95 -3.82 9.67 2.66
N GLY A 96 -5.09 9.64 3.08
CA GLY A 96 -5.50 9.99 4.44
C GLY A 96 -5.11 8.95 5.51
N GLU A 97 -5.37 9.29 6.78
CA GLU A 97 -5.04 8.46 7.96
C GLU A 97 -5.57 7.02 7.85
N HIS A 98 -6.81 6.86 7.38
CA HIS A 98 -7.45 5.55 7.18
C HIS A 98 -7.36 5.03 5.74
N GLY A 99 -6.47 5.61 4.92
CA GLY A 99 -6.34 5.31 3.50
C GLY A 99 -6.05 3.83 3.23
N ALA A 100 -5.13 3.21 3.98
CA ALA A 100 -4.81 1.79 3.85
C ALA A 100 -6.05 0.89 4.02
N GLN A 101 -6.88 1.16 5.04
CA GLN A 101 -8.06 0.35 5.30
C GLN A 101 -9.15 0.55 4.25
N ARG A 102 -9.29 1.75 3.69
CA ARG A 102 -10.18 2.01 2.54
C ARG A 102 -9.72 1.24 1.30
N LEU A 103 -8.44 1.36 0.96
CA LEU A 103 -7.82 0.68 -0.18
C LEU A 103 -7.88 -0.85 -0.05
N ALA A 104 -7.82 -1.38 1.17
CA ALA A 104 -7.96 -2.81 1.41
C ALA A 104 -9.40 -3.31 1.12
N ARG A 105 -10.42 -2.49 1.45
CA ARG A 105 -11.83 -2.84 1.29
C ARG A 105 -12.36 -2.68 -0.14
N GLY A 106 -11.74 -1.81 -0.94
CA GLY A 106 -12.24 -1.40 -2.26
C GLY A 106 -12.13 -2.43 -3.38
N ASP A 107 -11.55 -3.61 -3.12
CA ASP A 107 -11.18 -4.53 -4.19
C ASP A 107 -12.34 -5.45 -4.63
N ARG A 108 -13.02 -5.03 -5.71
CA ARG A 108 -14.03 -5.82 -6.42
C ARG A 108 -13.42 -6.85 -7.39
N HIS A 109 -12.15 -6.70 -7.79
CA HIS A 109 -11.52 -7.53 -8.83
C HIS A 109 -10.95 -8.86 -8.32
N ALA A 110 -10.50 -8.94 -7.06
CA ALA A 110 -9.93 -10.16 -6.49
C ALA A 110 -10.94 -11.33 -6.33
N ARG A 111 -12.25 -11.07 -6.39
CA ARG A 111 -13.28 -12.12 -6.29
C ARG A 111 -13.49 -12.90 -7.58
N ASN A 112 -13.11 -12.35 -8.74
CA ASN A 112 -13.36 -13.00 -10.04
C ASN A 112 -12.20 -13.87 -10.55
N ALA A 113 -10.99 -13.72 -9.99
CA ALA A 113 -9.81 -14.47 -10.45
C ALA A 113 -9.64 -15.86 -9.80
N ARG A 114 -10.36 -16.18 -8.71
CA ARG A 114 -10.28 -17.49 -8.03
C ARG A 114 -11.40 -18.47 -8.43
N GLY A 115 -12.22 -18.12 -9.43
CA GLY A 115 -13.28 -18.98 -9.97
C GLY A 115 -12.88 -19.87 -11.16
N GLY A 116 -11.69 -19.70 -11.72
CA GLY A 116 -11.19 -20.48 -12.86
C GLY A 116 -10.43 -21.74 -12.42
N GLY A 117 -11.10 -22.62 -11.69
CA GLY A 117 -10.56 -23.93 -11.35
C GLY A 117 -10.74 -24.93 -12.49
N ARG A 118 -9.63 -25.62 -12.81
CA ARG A 118 -9.55 -27.00 -13.34
C ARG A 118 -10.17 -27.25 -14.72
N HIS A 119 -9.28 -27.38 -15.71
CA HIS A 119 -9.35 -28.43 -16.74
C HIS A 119 -7.94 -28.95 -17.01
#